data_AF-A0AAW9KP12-F1
#
_entry.id   AF-A0AAW9KP12-F1
#
_cell.length_a   1.000
_cell.length_b   1.000
_cell.length_c   1.000
_cell.angle_alpha   90.00
_cell.angle_beta   90.00
_cell.angle_gamma   90.00
#
_symmetry.space_group_name_H-M   'P 1'
#
loop_
_entity.id
_entity.type
_entity.pdbx_description
1 polymer ?
#
loop_
_entity_poly.entity_id
_entity_poly.type
_entity_poly.pdbx_seq_one_letter_code
_entity_poly.pdbx_strand_id
1 'polypeptide(L)'
;LYNTEDLRKELIKDGFTFEAYSDTEVLLLSYIRWGMDCIKKFNGIFAFAIYDEKEMRVVLARDAMGVKPLFYTVKNGTFIFGSEIKALFKHPYVEPIVDKDGLTELFALGPAVIPGTTVYKGIAEVKPAQYILVREDGITKDMYWEHKAEEFNESKEEAVEHVRDLLIDSIKRQLVGDVPLCTF
;
A
#
# COMPACT_ATOMS: atom_id res chain seq x y z
N LEU A 1 0.21 -9.96 3.68
CA LEU A 1 -0.22 -10.19 2.26
C LEU A 1 -1.20 -11.37 2.22
N TYR A 2 -2.17 -11.37 1.31
CA TYR A 2 -3.19 -12.42 1.17
C TYR A 2 -2.72 -13.61 0.32
N ASN A 3 -1.66 -13.44 -0.47
CA ASN A 3 -1.04 -14.49 -1.27
C ASN A 3 0.38 -14.84 -0.81
N THR A 4 0.65 -14.70 0.49
CA THR A 4 1.97 -14.99 1.11
C THR A 4 2.48 -16.40 0.76
N GLU A 5 1.62 -17.41 0.82
CA GLU A 5 1.99 -18.79 0.49
C GLU A 5 2.33 -19.01 -0.98
N ASP A 6 1.63 -18.32 -1.88
CA ASP A 6 1.86 -18.42 -3.31
C ASP A 6 3.24 -17.82 -3.65
N LEU A 7 3.55 -16.64 -3.11
CA LEU A 7 4.84 -15.97 -3.26
C LEU A 7 5.98 -16.76 -2.62
N ARG A 8 5.76 -17.30 -1.42
CA ARG A 8 6.75 -18.13 -0.70
C ARG A 8 7.15 -19.34 -1.55
N LYS A 9 6.19 -20.03 -2.16
CA LYS A 9 6.45 -21.18 -3.04
C LYS A 9 7.25 -20.78 -4.28
N GLU A 10 6.95 -19.63 -4.89
CA GLU A 10 7.72 -19.11 -6.03
C GLU A 10 9.16 -18.78 -5.61
N LEU A 11 9.35 -18.12 -4.48
CA LEU A 11 10.67 -17.77 -3.93
C LEU A 11 11.50 -19.00 -3.56
N ILE A 12 10.91 -20.03 -2.94
CA ILE A 12 11.61 -21.29 -2.63
C ILE A 12 12.09 -21.99 -3.91
N LYS A 13 11.27 -21.99 -4.97
CA LYS A 13 11.67 -22.55 -6.28
C LYS A 13 12.83 -21.77 -6.89
N ASP A 14 12.88 -20.46 -6.65
CA ASP A 14 13.97 -19.58 -7.06
C ASP A 14 15.21 -19.65 -6.13
N GLY A 15 15.21 -20.54 -5.14
CA GLY A 15 16.37 -20.83 -4.28
C GLY A 15 16.44 -20.02 -2.99
N PHE A 16 15.38 -19.28 -2.63
CA PHE A 16 15.32 -18.55 -1.37
C PHE A 16 14.96 -19.46 -0.20
N THR A 17 15.56 -19.19 0.95
CA THR A 17 15.21 -19.81 2.23
C THR A 17 14.51 -18.80 3.12
N PHE A 18 13.71 -19.29 4.07
CA PHE A 18 12.97 -18.47 5.01
C PHE A 18 13.35 -18.83 6.44
N GLU A 19 13.55 -17.81 7.26
CA GLU A 19 13.82 -17.95 8.69
C GLU A 19 12.53 -17.96 9.50
N ALA A 20 11.50 -17.27 9.04
CA ALA A 20 10.23 -17.13 9.74
C ALA A 20 9.01 -17.35 8.83
N TYR A 21 7.88 -17.56 9.50
CA TYR A 21 6.58 -17.49 8.87
C TYR A 21 6.04 -16.06 9.03
N SER A 22 6.54 -15.13 8.21
CA SER A 22 6.13 -13.72 8.22
C SER A 22 5.87 -13.21 6.81
N ASP A 23 4.81 -12.43 6.64
CA ASP A 23 4.51 -11.75 5.39
C ASP A 23 5.51 -10.64 5.06
N THR A 24 6.16 -10.07 6.08
CA THR A 24 7.21 -9.05 5.95
C THR A 24 8.46 -9.66 5.32
N GLU A 25 8.83 -10.88 5.72
CA GLU A 25 9.95 -11.59 5.11
C GLU A 25 9.65 -11.95 3.65
N VAL A 26 8.45 -12.44 3.36
CA VAL A 26 8.00 -12.69 1.98
C VAL A 26 8.06 -11.42 1.13
N LEU A 27 7.60 -10.29 1.66
CA LEU A 27 7.67 -9.00 0.98
C LEU A 27 9.12 -8.60 0.68
N LEU A 28 10.00 -8.67 1.67
CA LEU A 28 11.41 -8.29 1.52
C LEU A 28 12.13 -9.18 0.50
N LEU A 29 11.97 -10.50 0.60
CA LEU A 29 12.59 -11.44 -0.34
C LEU A 29 12.02 -11.28 -1.76
N SER A 30 10.74 -10.96 -1.88
CA SER A 30 10.12 -10.62 -3.18
C SER A 30 10.77 -9.38 -3.79
N TYR A 31 11.03 -8.34 -3.00
CA TYR A 31 11.74 -7.14 -3.47
C TYR A 31 13.20 -7.44 -3.85
N ILE A 32 13.92 -8.25 -3.06
CA ILE A 32 15.28 -8.68 -3.40
C ILE A 32 15.31 -9.44 -4.72
N ARG A 33 14.30 -10.29 -4.97
CA ARG A 33 14.23 -11.14 -6.15
C ARG A 33 13.79 -10.40 -7.42
N TRP A 34 12.72 -9.61 -7.33
CA TRP A 34 12.06 -8.99 -8.49
C TRP A 34 12.17 -7.47 -8.53
N GLY A 35 12.86 -6.84 -7.57
CA GLY A 35 12.92 -5.39 -7.44
C GLY A 35 11.52 -4.79 -7.30
N MET A 36 11.31 -3.63 -7.95
CA MET A 36 10.01 -2.96 -7.92
C MET A 36 8.88 -3.76 -8.56
N ASP A 37 9.16 -4.69 -9.48
CA ASP A 37 8.12 -5.49 -10.13
C ASP A 37 7.46 -6.48 -9.17
N CYS A 38 8.04 -6.71 -7.98
CA CYS A 38 7.42 -7.52 -6.94
C CYS A 38 6.03 -7.01 -6.56
N ILE A 39 5.81 -5.69 -6.62
CA ILE A 39 4.56 -5.07 -6.18
C ILE A 39 3.36 -5.49 -7.02
N LYS A 40 3.59 -5.81 -8.31
CA LYS A 40 2.55 -6.30 -9.24
C LYS A 40 2.11 -7.74 -8.90
N LYS A 41 2.89 -8.46 -8.08
CA LYS A 41 2.59 -9.81 -7.61
C LYS A 41 1.89 -9.81 -6.25
N PHE A 42 1.89 -8.69 -5.54
CA PHE A 42 1.29 -8.62 -4.21
C PHE A 42 -0.23 -8.57 -4.29
N ASN A 43 -0.89 -9.51 -3.60
CA ASN A 43 -2.32 -9.47 -3.35
C ASN A 43 -2.55 -9.15 -1.88
N GLY A 44 -3.30 -8.09 -1.61
CA GLY A 44 -3.82 -7.75 -0.30
C GLY A 44 -3.55 -6.31 0.10
N ILE A 45 -3.79 -6.03 1.38
CA ILE A 45 -3.63 -4.69 1.95
C ILE A 45 -2.24 -4.54 2.54
N PHE A 46 -1.53 -3.48 2.19
CA PHE A 46 -0.14 -3.25 2.58
C PHE A 46 0.24 -1.79 2.46
N ALA A 47 1.16 -1.39 3.32
CA ALA A 47 1.94 -0.18 3.19
C ALA A 47 3.34 -0.53 3.67
N PHE A 48 4.37 -0.29 2.87
CA PHE A 48 5.74 -0.65 3.23
C PHE A 48 6.72 0.47 2.88
N ALA A 49 7.87 0.42 3.55
CA ALA A 49 9.05 1.18 3.19
C ALA A 49 10.28 0.27 3.20
N ILE A 50 11.11 0.34 2.16
CA ILE A 50 12.37 -0.38 2.04
C ILE A 50 13.48 0.63 1.83
N TYR A 51 14.53 0.56 2.63
CA TYR A 51 15.79 1.21 2.30
C TYR A 51 16.66 0.25 1.51
N ASP A 52 16.91 0.60 0.26
CA ASP A 52 17.75 -0.14 -0.67
C ASP A 52 19.13 0.53 -0.70
N GLU A 53 20.06 -0.02 0.07
CA GLU A 53 21.42 0.52 0.20
C GLU A 53 22.19 0.44 -1.11
N LYS A 54 21.99 -0.63 -1.90
CA LYS A 54 22.67 -0.80 -3.18
C LYS A 54 22.29 0.30 -4.16
N GLU A 55 21.01 0.67 -4.18
CA GLU A 55 20.49 1.74 -5.03
C GLU A 55 20.47 3.11 -4.36
N MET A 56 20.89 3.22 -3.09
CA MET A 56 20.85 4.44 -2.27
C MET A 56 19.48 5.14 -2.33
N ARG A 57 18.40 4.39 -2.09
CA ARG A 57 17.03 4.91 -2.17
C ARG A 57 16.11 4.35 -1.09
N VAL A 58 15.09 5.14 -0.73
CA VAL A 58 13.93 4.64 0.02
C VAL A 58 12.78 4.42 -0.95
N VAL A 59 12.22 3.22 -0.94
CA VAL A 59 11.00 2.86 -1.64
C VAL A 59 9.85 2.89 -0.65
N LEU A 60 8.79 3.63 -0.94
CA LEU A 60 7.51 3.54 -0.24
C LEU A 60 6.48 3.03 -1.22
N ALA A 61 5.56 2.16 -0.78
CA ALA A 61 4.42 1.81 -1.61
C ALA A 61 3.20 1.45 -0.78
N ARG A 62 2.04 1.63 -1.39
CA ARG A 62 0.72 1.41 -0.78
C ARG A 62 -0.15 0.54 -1.68
N ASP A 63 -0.97 -0.31 -1.07
CA ASP A 63 -1.83 -1.25 -1.77
C ASP A 63 -2.78 -0.60 -2.78
N ALA A 64 -3.33 -1.44 -3.67
CA ALA A 64 -4.05 -0.99 -4.85
C ALA A 64 -5.27 -0.13 -4.49
N MET A 65 -5.93 -0.44 -3.37
CA MET A 65 -7.12 0.24 -2.88
C MET A 65 -6.80 1.30 -1.82
N GLY A 66 -5.55 1.44 -1.39
CA GLY A 66 -5.13 2.36 -0.35
C GLY A 66 -5.71 2.03 1.02
N VAL A 67 -5.95 0.76 1.35
CA VAL A 67 -6.55 0.37 2.63
C VAL A 67 -5.61 0.67 3.79
N LYS A 68 -4.30 0.37 3.66
CA LYS A 68 -3.32 0.69 4.71
C LYS A 68 -2.86 2.14 4.58
N PRO A 69 -2.98 2.97 5.63
CA PRO A 69 -2.53 4.36 5.59
C PRO A 69 -1.01 4.46 5.44
N LEU A 70 -0.55 5.47 4.70
CA LEU A 70 0.87 5.81 4.58
C LEU A 70 1.01 7.31 4.24
N PHE A 71 1.44 8.09 5.21
CA PHE A 71 1.57 9.54 5.11
C PHE A 71 3.04 9.93 4.94
N TYR A 72 3.29 11.05 4.26
CA TYR A 72 4.61 11.63 4.14
C TYR A 72 4.58 13.15 4.02
N THR A 73 5.71 13.78 4.33
CA THR A 73 5.98 15.19 4.06
C THR A 73 7.47 15.37 3.75
N VAL A 74 7.79 16.47 3.07
CA VAL A 74 9.17 16.86 2.79
C VAL A 74 9.39 18.24 3.41
N LYS A 75 10.29 18.31 4.39
CA LYS A 75 10.60 19.53 5.14
C LYS A 75 12.10 19.67 5.32
N ASN A 76 12.66 20.81 4.93
CA ASN A 76 14.08 21.14 5.10
C ASN A 76 15.03 20.04 4.56
N GLY A 77 14.71 19.45 3.40
CA GLY A 77 15.48 18.36 2.81
C GLY A 77 15.30 16.99 3.49
N THR A 78 14.45 16.88 4.51
CA THR A 78 14.13 15.62 5.18
C THR A 78 12.82 15.05 4.65
N PHE A 79 12.85 13.80 4.21
CA PHE A 79 11.67 13.01 3.89
C PHE A 79 11.17 12.30 5.15
N ILE A 80 9.97 12.64 5.61
CA ILE A 80 9.38 12.14 6.86
C ILE A 80 8.12 11.36 6.48
N PHE A 81 7.97 10.13 6.97
CA PHE A 81 6.82 9.28 6.64
C PHE A 81 6.40 8.39 7.82
N GLY A 82 5.20 7.84 7.73
CA GLY A 82 4.64 6.93 8.72
C GLY A 82 3.25 6.44 8.35
N SER A 83 2.88 5.26 8.86
CA SER A 83 1.53 4.70 8.67
C SER A 83 0.47 5.39 9.53
N GLU A 84 0.88 6.22 10.49
CA GLU A 84 -0.02 7.03 11.30
C GLU A 84 0.38 8.50 11.21
N ILE A 85 -0.57 9.38 10.86
CA ILE A 85 -0.27 10.80 10.67
C ILE A 85 0.27 11.47 11.94
N LYS A 86 -0.18 11.02 13.11
CA LYS A 86 0.30 11.51 14.41
C LYS A 86 1.77 11.20 14.68
N ALA A 87 2.36 10.20 13.99
CA ALA A 87 3.78 9.92 14.08
C ALA A 87 4.60 11.05 13.43
N LEU A 88 4.12 11.61 12.31
CA LEU A 88 4.79 12.73 11.64
C LEU A 88 4.80 13.97 12.56
N PHE A 89 3.72 14.23 13.31
CA PHE A 89 3.63 15.36 14.25
C PHE A 89 4.66 15.33 15.39
N LYS A 90 5.31 14.17 15.62
CA LYS A 90 6.40 14.06 16.60
C LYS A 90 7.73 14.59 16.08
N HIS A 91 7.85 14.82 14.77
CA HIS A 91 9.04 15.38 14.19
C HIS A 91 9.05 16.93 14.35
N PRO A 92 10.16 17.56 14.78
CA PRO A 92 10.23 19.00 15.04
C PRO A 92 9.87 19.92 13.85
N TYR A 93 9.93 19.40 12.63
CA TYR A 93 9.62 20.14 11.40
C TYR A 93 8.16 20.05 10.95
N VAL A 94 7.33 19.28 11.66
CA VAL A 94 5.96 19.00 11.26
C VAL A 94 5.00 19.58 12.29
N GLU A 95 4.28 20.61 11.87
CA GLU A 95 3.20 21.21 12.65
C GLU A 95 1.84 20.74 12.12
N PRO A 96 0.91 20.31 13.00
CA PRO A 96 -0.42 19.87 12.62
C PRO A 96 -1.33 21.08 12.31
N ILE A 97 -1.13 21.71 11.16
CA ILE A 97 -1.89 22.89 10.72
C ILE A 97 -3.03 22.45 9.81
N VAL A 98 -4.27 22.83 10.12
CA VAL A 98 -5.42 22.72 9.22
C VAL A 98 -5.71 24.10 8.65
N ASP A 99 -5.71 24.24 7.32
CA ASP A 99 -6.02 25.49 6.63
C ASP A 99 -7.38 25.43 5.93
N LYS A 100 -7.68 26.46 5.12
CA LYS A 100 -8.97 26.56 4.43
C LYS A 100 -9.24 25.34 3.54
N ASP A 101 -8.22 24.78 2.91
CA ASP A 101 -8.37 23.63 2.02
C ASP A 101 -8.67 22.38 2.84
N GLY A 102 -7.97 22.17 3.96
CA GLY A 102 -8.25 21.08 4.89
C GLY A 102 -9.66 21.14 5.50
N LEU A 103 -10.14 22.35 5.85
CA LEU A 103 -11.52 22.55 6.29
C LEU A 103 -12.52 22.26 5.17
N THR A 104 -12.21 22.70 3.95
CA THR A 104 -13.08 22.47 2.78
C THR A 104 -13.19 20.97 2.49
N GLU A 105 -12.09 20.23 2.51
CA GLU A 105 -12.08 18.78 2.34
C GLU A 105 -12.95 18.10 3.41
N LEU A 106 -12.77 18.47 4.67
CA LEU A 106 -13.56 17.91 5.77
C LEU A 106 -15.06 18.15 5.63
N PHE A 107 -15.48 19.39 5.29
CA PHE A 107 -16.90 19.75 5.23
C PHE A 107 -17.58 19.41 3.90
N ALA A 108 -16.86 19.45 2.79
CA ALA A 108 -17.42 19.23 1.46
C ALA A 108 -17.37 17.77 1.00
N LEU A 109 -16.36 17.01 1.46
CA LEU A 109 -16.14 15.63 1.02
C LEU A 109 -16.36 14.61 2.14
N GLY A 110 -16.28 15.01 3.41
CA GLY A 110 -16.40 14.11 4.56
C GLY A 110 -17.63 13.17 4.45
N PRO A 111 -17.44 11.84 4.51
CA PRO A 111 -16.25 11.11 4.97
C PRO A 111 -15.19 10.79 3.89
N ALA A 112 -15.41 11.14 2.62
CA ALA A 112 -14.44 10.93 1.55
C ALA A 112 -13.25 11.91 1.63
N VAL A 113 -12.10 11.49 1.11
CA VAL A 113 -10.86 12.28 1.02
C VAL A 113 -10.35 12.24 -0.40
N ILE A 114 -9.64 13.28 -0.83
CA ILE A 114 -9.00 13.32 -2.15
C ILE A 114 -7.75 12.42 -2.08
N PRO A 115 -7.58 11.41 -2.96
CA PRO A 115 -6.42 10.54 -2.90
C PRO A 115 -5.10 11.31 -2.96
N GLY A 116 -4.29 11.12 -1.93
CA GLY A 116 -2.96 11.72 -1.80
C GLY A 116 -2.91 13.06 -1.06
N THR A 117 -4.03 13.59 -0.62
CA THR A 117 -4.08 14.76 0.28
C THR A 117 -4.37 14.32 1.72
N THR A 118 -4.22 15.27 2.64
CA THR A 118 -4.73 15.16 4.00
C THR A 118 -5.34 16.50 4.39
N VAL A 119 -6.15 16.51 5.45
CA VAL A 119 -6.66 17.77 6.03
C VAL A 119 -5.55 18.66 6.61
N TYR A 120 -4.34 18.13 6.77
CA TYR A 120 -3.20 18.85 7.32
C TYR A 120 -2.33 19.43 6.22
N LYS A 121 -2.10 20.74 6.31
CA LYS A 121 -1.32 21.50 5.35
C LYS A 121 0.09 20.94 5.21
N GLY A 122 0.46 20.59 3.98
CA GLY A 122 1.80 20.13 3.63
C GLY A 122 2.11 18.70 4.06
N ILE A 123 1.09 17.92 4.46
CA ILE A 123 1.21 16.48 4.66
C ILE A 123 0.37 15.80 3.58
N ALA A 124 1.01 14.87 2.87
CA ALA A 124 0.39 14.10 1.81
C ALA A 124 0.24 12.64 2.24
N GLU A 125 -0.63 11.94 1.53
CA GLU A 125 -0.77 10.49 1.63
C GLU A 125 -0.17 9.85 0.37
N VAL A 126 0.41 8.66 0.48
CA VAL A 126 0.74 7.86 -0.71
C VAL A 126 -0.57 7.42 -1.34
N LYS A 127 -0.78 7.68 -2.63
CA LYS A 127 -2.05 7.35 -3.28
C LYS A 127 -2.27 5.82 -3.31
N PRO A 128 -3.54 5.35 -3.42
CA PRO A 128 -3.82 3.96 -3.77
C PRO A 128 -3.00 3.55 -5.00
N ALA A 129 -2.44 2.35 -5.01
CA ALA A 129 -1.64 1.81 -6.10
C ALA A 129 -0.38 2.62 -6.48
N GLN A 130 0.10 3.50 -5.61
CA GLN A 130 1.29 4.32 -5.86
C GLN A 130 2.51 3.78 -5.12
N TYR A 131 3.66 3.93 -5.75
CA TYR A 131 4.95 3.90 -5.06
C TYR A 131 5.68 5.24 -5.19
N ILE A 132 6.55 5.52 -4.22
CA ILE A 132 7.42 6.69 -4.16
C ILE A 132 8.85 6.19 -4.02
N LEU A 133 9.75 6.69 -4.87
CA LEU A 133 11.18 6.50 -4.72
C LEU A 133 11.79 7.81 -4.23
N VAL A 134 12.52 7.74 -3.14
CA VAL A 134 13.23 8.87 -2.54
C VAL A 134 14.72 8.62 -2.70
N ARG A 135 15.41 9.53 -3.38
CA ARG A 135 16.85 9.54 -3.62
C ARG A 135 17.40 10.89 -3.17
N GLU A 136 18.72 11.01 -3.13
CA GLU A 136 19.39 12.28 -2.82
C GLU A 136 19.07 13.39 -3.84
N ASP A 137 18.92 13.01 -5.12
CA ASP A 137 18.66 13.91 -6.23
C ASP A 137 17.18 14.26 -6.44
N GLY A 138 16.27 13.55 -5.76
CA GLY A 138 14.85 13.87 -5.83
C GLY A 138 13.90 12.75 -5.43
N ILE A 139 12.61 13.03 -5.67
CA ILE A 139 11.49 12.14 -5.34
C ILE A 139 10.70 11.88 -6.61
N THR A 140 10.58 10.62 -6.99
CA THR A 140 9.74 10.17 -8.11
C THR A 140 8.55 9.39 -7.59
N LYS A 141 7.39 9.53 -8.23
CA LYS A 141 6.15 8.84 -7.85
C LYS A 141 5.54 8.24 -9.09
N ASP A 142 5.07 7.01 -9.00
CA ASP A 142 4.40 6.35 -10.12
C ASP A 142 3.33 5.37 -9.63
N MET A 143 2.40 5.04 -10.53
CA MET A 143 1.32 4.11 -10.28
C MET A 143 1.75 2.73 -10.78
N TYR A 144 1.69 1.71 -9.95
CA TYR A 144 2.01 0.34 -10.38
C TYR A 144 0.76 -0.43 -10.86
N TRP A 145 -0.43 0.09 -10.56
CA TRP A 145 -1.71 -0.50 -10.91
C TRP A 145 -2.75 0.59 -11.15
N GLU A 146 -3.66 0.34 -12.08
CA GLU A 146 -4.84 1.15 -12.35
C GLU A 146 -6.01 0.23 -12.66
N HIS A 147 -7.20 0.59 -12.19
CA HIS A 147 -8.41 -0.11 -12.61
C HIS A 147 -8.76 0.30 -14.03
N LYS A 148 -8.97 -0.67 -14.92
CA LYS A 148 -9.42 -0.44 -16.28
C LYS A 148 -10.87 -0.89 -16.38
N ALA A 149 -11.72 -0.01 -16.92
CA ALA A 149 -13.06 -0.39 -17.30
C ALA A 149 -12.97 -1.25 -18.56
N GLU A 150 -13.50 -2.46 -18.47
CA GLU A 150 -13.57 -3.41 -19.58
C GLU A 150 -15.03 -3.72 -19.88
N GLU A 151 -15.31 -4.14 -21.11
CA GLU A 151 -16.67 -4.48 -21.53
C GLU A 151 -17.14 -5.74 -20.79
N PHE A 152 -18.31 -5.64 -20.17
CA PHE A 152 -18.89 -6.74 -19.40
C PHE A 152 -19.67 -7.67 -20.32
N ASN A 153 -19.16 -8.89 -20.51
CA ASN A 153 -19.66 -9.84 -21.51
C ASN A 153 -20.33 -11.08 -20.89
N GLU A 154 -20.54 -11.10 -19.58
CA GLU A 154 -21.20 -12.21 -18.89
C GLU A 154 -22.73 -12.06 -18.91
N SER A 155 -23.44 -13.18 -19.05
CA SER A 155 -24.86 -13.27 -18.74
C SER A 155 -25.11 -13.03 -17.25
N LYS A 156 -26.38 -12.81 -16.88
CA LYS A 156 -26.75 -12.62 -15.48
C LYS A 156 -26.38 -13.84 -14.62
N GLU A 157 -26.58 -15.04 -15.13
CA GLU A 157 -26.29 -16.29 -14.43
C GLU A 157 -24.78 -16.48 -14.23
N GLU A 158 -23.98 -16.20 -15.25
CA GLU A 158 -22.50 -16.21 -15.17
C GLU A 158 -22.00 -15.17 -14.16
N ALA A 159 -22.55 -13.95 -14.20
CA ALA A 159 -22.21 -12.88 -13.27
C ALA A 159 -22.44 -13.29 -11.80
N VAL A 160 -23.57 -13.95 -11.51
CA VAL A 160 -23.91 -14.39 -10.16
C VAL A 160 -22.92 -15.42 -9.63
N GLU A 161 -22.55 -16.41 -10.46
CA GLU A 161 -21.58 -17.42 -10.07
C GLU A 161 -20.17 -16.84 -9.96
N HIS A 162 -19.75 -15.99 -10.90
CA HIS A 162 -18.44 -15.36 -10.86
C HIS A 162 -18.27 -14.45 -9.62
N VAL A 163 -19.25 -13.62 -9.30
CA VAL A 163 -19.23 -12.80 -8.07
C VAL A 163 -19.18 -13.68 -6.83
N ARG A 164 -19.91 -14.80 -6.80
CA ARG A 164 -19.86 -15.76 -5.69
C ARG A 164 -18.47 -16.35 -5.53
N ASP A 165 -17.83 -16.76 -6.61
CA ASP A 165 -16.48 -17.33 -6.60
C ASP A 165 -15.44 -16.33 -6.11
N LEU A 166 -15.48 -15.09 -6.62
CA LEU A 166 -14.60 -14.00 -6.17
C LEU A 166 -14.78 -13.69 -4.68
N LEU A 167 -16.04 -13.64 -4.21
CA LEU A 167 -16.34 -13.40 -2.81
C LEU A 167 -15.80 -14.51 -1.91
N ILE A 168 -16.04 -15.78 -2.29
CA ILE A 168 -15.56 -16.94 -1.53
C ILE A 168 -14.02 -17.00 -1.53
N ASP A 169 -13.36 -16.73 -2.66
CA ASP A 169 -11.89 -16.69 -2.74
C ASP A 169 -11.32 -15.59 -1.84
N SER A 170 -11.88 -14.37 -1.90
CA SER A 170 -11.49 -13.25 -1.05
C SER A 170 -11.64 -13.60 0.44
N ILE A 171 -12.75 -14.20 0.84
CA ILE A 171 -12.96 -14.64 2.23
C ILE A 171 -11.89 -15.65 2.61
N LYS A 172 -11.69 -16.72 1.84
CA LYS A 172 -10.70 -17.77 2.14
C LYS A 172 -9.29 -17.21 2.33
N ARG A 173 -8.87 -16.26 1.48
CA ARG A 173 -7.55 -15.64 1.58
C ARG A 173 -7.40 -14.73 2.81
N GLN A 174 -8.48 -14.10 3.25
CA GLN A 174 -8.48 -13.23 4.42
C GLN A 174 -8.65 -13.98 5.75
N LEU A 175 -9.08 -15.24 5.73
CA LEU A 175 -9.18 -16.10 6.92
C LEU A 175 -7.81 -16.58 7.42
N VAL A 176 -6.75 -16.45 6.62
CA VAL A 176 -5.38 -16.81 7.02
C VAL A 176 -4.79 -15.65 7.81
N GLY A 177 -4.76 -15.77 9.13
CA GLY A 177 -4.16 -14.76 10.01
C GLY A 177 -3.74 -15.33 11.36
N ASP A 178 -2.77 -14.68 12.00
CA ASP A 178 -2.20 -15.07 13.29
C ASP A 178 -3.06 -14.61 14.49
N VAL A 179 -4.28 -14.12 14.24
CA VAL A 179 -5.20 -13.57 15.25
C VAL A 179 -6.56 -14.26 15.15
N PRO A 180 -7.30 -14.39 16.29
CA PRO A 180 -8.63 -14.96 16.28
C PRO A 180 -9.58 -14.25 15.32
N LEU A 181 -10.38 -15.03 14.60
CA LEU A 181 -11.36 -14.51 13.66
C LEU A 181 -12.61 -14.04 14.40
N CYS A 182 -13.14 -12.91 13.96
CA CYS A 182 -14.42 -12.37 14.40
C CYS A 182 -15.28 -12.07 13.16
N THR A 183 -16.56 -12.42 13.22
CA THR A 183 -17.56 -12.10 12.18
C THR A 183 -18.76 -11.45 12.86
N PHE A 184 -19.38 -10.48 12.19
CA PHE A 184 -20.59 -9.77 12.63
C PHE A 184 -21.83 -10.30 11.91
#